data_AF-A0A9D4N219-F1
#
_entry.id   AF-A0A9D4N219-F1
#
_cell.length_a   1.000
_cell.length_b   1.000
_cell.length_c   1.000
_cell.angle_alpha   90.00
_cell.angle_beta   90.00
_cell.angle_gamma   90.00
#
_symmetry.space_group_name_H-M   'P 1'
#
loop_
_entity.id
_entity.type
_entity.pdbx_description
1 polymer ?
#
loop_
_entity_poly.entity_id
_entity_poly.type
_entity_poly.pdbx_seq_one_letter_code
_entity_poly.pdbx_strand_id
1 'polypeptide(L)'
;MHAVARMDVHVSQVRQKLDKQEMPTNLGWCVPGCTLEGQDLPRVHAFRYHIPGIFDDRLPCNDASVVKGRVMALTQVATWLLRRPCILSELVDLFNRQRVLAPLSVVRVSPTCRKAMVEVCNYLGVSVPQQFVLSPDISPAVLIHGRVLSILAAILQPEDRDYWRSIFPCPSDIQLKSVKSLPVEMRLRSLACRLMS
;
A
#
# COMPACT_ATOMS: atom_id res chain seq x y z
N MET A 1 -2.22 26.02 -9.75
CA MET A 1 -2.17 26.32 -8.30
C MET A 1 -3.34 25.73 -7.49
N HIS A 2 -4.48 25.31 -8.07
CA HIS A 2 -5.63 24.80 -7.29
C HIS A 2 -5.52 23.36 -6.73
N ALA A 3 -4.66 22.49 -7.29
CA ALA A 3 -4.61 21.06 -6.89
C ALA A 3 -3.82 20.78 -5.60
N VAL A 4 -2.75 21.54 -5.33
CA VAL A 4 -1.98 21.46 -4.07
C VAL A 4 -2.88 21.83 -2.89
N ALA A 5 -3.64 22.92 -3.03
CA ALA A 5 -4.64 23.32 -2.05
C ALA A 5 -5.70 22.24 -1.78
N ARG A 6 -6.15 21.49 -2.81
CA ARG A 6 -7.08 20.37 -2.62
C ARG A 6 -6.46 19.20 -1.87
N MET A 7 -5.18 18.88 -2.10
CA MET A 7 -4.46 17.84 -1.34
C MET A 7 -4.26 18.27 0.11
N ASP A 8 -3.81 19.50 0.35
CA ASP A 8 -3.64 20.04 1.71
C ASP A 8 -4.95 20.00 2.50
N VAL A 9 -6.07 20.32 1.84
CA VAL A 9 -7.41 20.20 2.42
C VAL A 9 -7.75 18.75 2.77
N HIS A 10 -7.49 17.78 1.88
CA HIS A 10 -7.79 16.36 2.15
C HIS A 10 -6.90 15.78 3.25
N VAL A 11 -5.59 16.05 3.22
CA VAL A 11 -4.67 15.59 4.27
C VAL A 11 -5.02 16.21 5.61
N SER A 12 -5.42 17.49 5.64
CA SER A 12 -5.91 18.16 6.84
C SER A 12 -7.21 17.54 7.36
N GLN A 13 -8.15 17.18 6.47
CA GLN A 13 -9.38 16.47 6.84
C GLN A 13 -9.09 15.07 7.37
N VAL A 14 -8.16 14.33 6.78
CA VAL A 14 -7.72 13.01 7.28
C VAL A 14 -7.11 13.17 8.67
N ARG A 15 -6.25 14.18 8.88
CA ARG A 15 -5.69 14.48 10.20
C ARG A 15 -6.78 14.79 11.23
N GLN A 16 -7.76 15.64 10.91
CA GLN A 16 -8.89 15.92 11.80
C GLN A 16 -9.70 14.66 12.12
N LYS A 17 -9.88 13.74 11.16
CA LYS A 17 -10.54 12.44 11.39
C LYS A 17 -9.70 11.54 12.30
N LEU A 18 -8.38 11.54 12.12
CA LEU A 18 -7.44 10.79 12.97
C LEU A 18 -7.44 11.32 14.41
N ASP A 19 -7.49 12.64 14.60
CA ASP A 19 -7.54 13.27 15.93
C ASP A 19 -8.86 12.99 16.65
N LYS A 20 -9.95 12.78 15.90
CA LYS A 20 -11.29 12.48 16.45
C LYS A 20 -11.55 10.98 16.65
N GLN A 21 -10.87 10.11 15.92
CA GLN A 21 -10.99 8.66 16.10
C GLN A 21 -9.93 8.19 17.10
N GLU A 22 -10.36 7.75 18.29
CA GLU A 22 -9.57 6.86 19.14
C GLU A 22 -9.35 5.54 18.39
N MET A 23 -8.36 5.55 17.50
CA MET A 23 -8.00 4.38 16.73
C MET A 23 -7.38 3.37 17.70
N PRO A 24 -7.94 2.15 17.81
CA PRO A 24 -7.35 1.13 18.67
C PRO A 24 -5.88 0.97 18.26
N THR A 25 -5.00 1.21 19.23
CA THR A 25 -3.53 1.29 19.08
C THR A 25 -2.89 0.04 18.47
N ASN A 26 -3.66 -1.05 18.37
CA ASN A 26 -3.25 -2.35 17.85
C ASN A 26 -3.70 -2.66 16.41
N LEU A 27 -4.57 -1.87 15.78
CA LEU A 27 -5.12 -2.19 14.45
C LEU A 27 -4.68 -1.17 13.42
N GLY A 28 -3.45 -1.36 12.91
CA GLY A 28 -2.88 -0.56 11.84
C GLY A 28 -3.61 -0.64 10.49
N TRP A 29 -4.84 -1.16 10.39
CA TRP A 29 -5.52 -1.41 9.12
C TRP A 29 -6.86 -0.69 8.95
N CYS A 30 -7.22 0.20 9.86
CA CYS A 30 -8.44 0.98 9.75
C CYS A 30 -8.23 2.18 8.80
N VAL A 31 -9.10 2.32 7.80
CA VAL A 31 -9.08 3.40 6.78
C VAL A 31 -9.94 4.57 7.26
N PRO A 32 -9.34 5.74 7.58
CA PRO A 32 -10.08 6.89 8.10
C PRO A 32 -11.23 7.35 7.19
N GLY A 33 -12.39 7.61 7.77
CA GLY A 33 -13.57 8.08 7.04
C GLY A 33 -14.29 7.00 6.22
N CYS A 34 -13.88 5.73 6.33
CA CYS A 34 -14.68 4.62 5.82
C CYS A 34 -15.91 4.40 6.72
N THR A 35 -17.10 4.35 6.11
CA THR A 35 -18.39 4.14 6.78
C THR A 35 -18.94 2.73 6.60
N LEU A 36 -18.23 1.86 5.88
CA LEU A 36 -18.67 0.49 5.65
C LEU A 36 -18.55 -0.30 6.96
N GLU A 37 -19.69 -0.55 7.59
CA GLU A 37 -19.85 -1.51 8.68
C GLU A 37 -19.69 -2.92 8.12
N GLY A 38 -18.45 -3.40 8.05
CA GLY A 38 -18.16 -4.77 7.67
C GLY A 38 -18.11 -5.68 8.90
N GLN A 39 -18.70 -6.87 8.80
CA GLN A 39 -18.42 -7.99 9.71
C GLN A 39 -16.97 -8.50 9.58
N ASP A 40 -16.23 -8.02 8.58
CA ASP A 40 -14.85 -8.41 8.28
C ASP A 40 -13.86 -7.79 9.29
N LEU A 41 -12.79 -8.52 9.61
CA LEU A 41 -11.65 -7.98 10.36
C LEU A 41 -11.06 -6.75 9.62
N PRO A 42 -10.62 -5.68 10.31
CA PRO A 42 -10.19 -4.43 9.68
C PRO A 42 -9.15 -4.60 8.57
N ARG A 43 -8.22 -5.54 8.76
CA ARG A 43 -7.21 -5.89 7.77
C ARG A 43 -7.81 -6.47 6.50
N VAL A 44 -8.73 -7.42 6.62
CA VAL A 44 -9.41 -8.05 5.48
C VAL A 44 -10.20 -7.01 4.71
N HIS A 45 -10.93 -6.15 5.44
CA HIS A 45 -11.66 -5.03 4.86
C HIS A 45 -10.74 -4.09 4.07
N ALA A 46 -9.59 -3.72 4.65
CA ALA A 46 -8.63 -2.82 4.01
C ALA A 46 -8.15 -3.37 2.66
N PHE A 47 -7.71 -4.62 2.60
CA PHE A 47 -7.26 -5.23 1.34
C PHE A 47 -8.38 -5.45 0.33
N ARG A 48 -9.60 -5.71 0.81
CA ARG A 48 -10.74 -5.96 -0.06
C ARG A 48 -11.21 -4.69 -0.75
N TYR A 49 -11.18 -3.55 -0.07
CA TYR A 49 -11.85 -2.33 -0.54
C TYR A 49 -10.95 -1.12 -0.74
N HIS A 50 -9.76 -1.05 -0.15
CA HIS A 50 -9.00 0.20 -0.08
C HIS A 50 -7.52 0.09 -0.47
N ILE A 51 -6.87 -1.00 -0.10
CA ILE A 51 -5.42 -1.18 -0.25
C ILE A 51 -5.16 -2.26 -1.31
N PRO A 52 -4.21 -2.05 -2.25
CA PRO A 52 -3.88 -3.05 -3.25
C PRO A 52 -3.35 -4.35 -2.63
N GLY A 53 -3.69 -5.47 -3.26
CA GLY A 53 -3.32 -6.80 -2.78
C GLY A 53 -1.81 -7.06 -2.77
N ILE A 54 -1.01 -6.31 -3.53
CA ILE A 54 0.46 -6.41 -3.52
C ILE A 54 1.09 -6.10 -2.15
N PHE A 55 0.35 -5.41 -1.27
CA PHE A 55 0.77 -5.12 0.11
C PHE A 55 0.36 -6.18 1.12
N ASP A 56 -0.29 -7.27 0.70
CA ASP A 56 -0.63 -8.36 1.61
C ASP A 56 0.63 -8.96 2.22
N ASP A 57 0.70 -9.01 3.55
CA ASP A 57 1.87 -9.52 4.27
C ASP A 57 2.02 -11.05 4.16
N ARG A 58 1.00 -11.74 3.64
CA ARG A 58 1.06 -13.17 3.31
C ARG A 58 1.91 -13.44 2.07
N LEU A 59 2.19 -12.41 1.27
CA LEU A 59 3.06 -12.55 0.09
C LEU A 59 4.53 -12.70 0.51
N PRO A 60 5.33 -13.49 -0.23
CA PRO A 60 6.75 -13.65 0.05
C PRO A 60 7.46 -12.30 0.05
N CYS A 61 8.11 -11.96 1.17
CA CYS A 61 8.73 -10.65 1.33
C CYS A 61 10.00 -10.48 0.47
N ASN A 62 10.69 -11.59 0.19
CA ASN A 62 11.94 -11.65 -0.57
C ASN A 62 11.74 -11.89 -2.08
N ASP A 63 10.50 -12.00 -2.55
CA ASP A 63 10.24 -12.12 -3.99
C ASP A 63 10.43 -10.76 -4.66
N ALA A 64 11.41 -10.69 -5.58
CA ALA A 64 11.77 -9.45 -6.26
C ALA A 64 10.59 -8.82 -7.02
N SER A 65 9.67 -9.63 -7.55
CA SER A 65 8.48 -9.15 -8.25
C SER A 65 7.48 -8.49 -7.28
N VAL A 66 7.33 -9.05 -6.08
CA VAL A 66 6.49 -8.48 -5.01
C VAL A 66 7.08 -7.17 -4.50
N VAL A 67 8.39 -7.14 -4.23
CA VAL A 67 9.09 -5.93 -3.76
C VAL A 67 8.99 -4.82 -4.81
N LYS A 68 9.29 -5.13 -6.08
CA LYS A 68 9.14 -4.19 -7.19
C LYS A 68 7.70 -3.68 -7.31
N GLY A 69 6.71 -4.56 -7.22
CA GLY A 69 5.29 -4.19 -7.26
C GLY A 69 4.88 -3.24 -6.14
N ARG A 70 5.35 -3.47 -4.91
CA ARG A 70 5.12 -2.55 -3.76
C ARG A 70 5.74 -1.18 -4.00
N VAL A 71 6.97 -1.13 -4.48
CA VAL A 71 7.66 0.14 -4.79
C VAL A 71 6.93 0.88 -5.90
N MET A 72 6.57 0.21 -7.00
CA MET A 72 5.79 0.82 -8.09
C MET A 72 4.44 1.36 -7.60
N ALA A 73 3.74 0.59 -6.77
CA ALA A 73 2.46 0.99 -6.21
C ALA A 73 2.56 2.24 -5.33
N LEU A 74 3.61 2.34 -4.51
CA LEU A 74 3.87 3.53 -3.70
C LEU A 74 4.28 4.72 -4.56
N THR A 75 5.15 4.53 -5.56
CA THR A 75 5.62 5.61 -6.45
C THR A 75 4.47 6.17 -7.28
N GLN A 76 3.52 5.31 -7.70
CA GLN A 76 2.32 5.75 -8.40
C GLN A 76 1.47 6.67 -7.53
N VAL A 77 1.23 6.29 -6.27
CA VAL A 77 0.48 7.12 -5.31
C VAL A 77 1.23 8.41 -5.03
N ALA A 78 2.54 8.36 -4.81
CA ALA A 78 3.36 9.54 -4.61
C ALA A 78 3.23 10.50 -5.81
N THR A 79 3.26 9.98 -7.03
CA THR A 79 3.10 10.76 -8.26
C THR A 79 1.72 11.40 -8.36
N TRP A 80 0.65 10.70 -7.98
CA TRP A 80 -0.69 11.27 -7.95
C TRP A 80 -0.85 12.37 -6.90
N LEU A 81 -0.30 12.18 -5.71
CA LEU A 81 -0.38 13.15 -4.63
C LEU A 81 0.44 14.40 -4.97
N LEU A 82 1.70 14.22 -5.37
CA LEU A 82 2.61 15.33 -5.68
C LEU A 82 2.41 15.92 -7.08
N ARG A 83 1.59 15.28 -7.93
CA ARG A 83 1.28 15.69 -9.32
C ARG A 83 2.51 15.84 -10.21
N ARG A 84 3.59 15.12 -9.87
CA ARG A 84 4.83 15.04 -10.65
C ARG A 84 5.56 13.74 -10.33
N PRO A 85 6.44 13.28 -11.23
CA PRO A 85 7.41 12.24 -10.89
C PRO A 85 8.18 12.63 -9.62
N CYS A 86 8.34 11.67 -8.71
CA CYS A 86 8.97 11.86 -7.41
C CYS A 86 9.56 10.55 -6.91
N ILE A 87 10.46 10.68 -5.94
CA ILE A 87 10.99 9.54 -5.18
C ILE A 87 10.21 9.36 -3.87
N LEU A 88 10.23 8.15 -3.32
CA LEU A 88 9.44 7.81 -2.13
C LEU A 88 9.81 8.62 -0.88
N SER A 89 11.05 9.11 -0.77
CA SER A 89 11.44 9.98 0.35
C SER A 89 10.65 11.29 0.36
N GLU A 90 10.26 11.82 -0.81
CA GLU A 90 9.44 13.04 -0.87
C GLU A 90 8.02 12.82 -0.35
N LEU A 91 7.49 11.59 -0.48
CA LEU A 91 6.21 11.21 0.12
C LEU A 91 6.33 11.10 1.65
N VAL A 92 7.47 10.61 2.15
CA VAL A 92 7.78 10.63 3.59
C VAL A 92 7.84 12.07 4.11
N ASP A 93 8.54 12.96 3.41
CA ASP A 93 8.61 14.38 3.76
C ASP A 93 7.23 15.03 3.83
N LEU A 94 6.34 14.71 2.89
CA LEU A 94 4.96 15.18 2.90
C LEU A 94 4.24 14.76 4.18
N PHE A 95 4.36 13.48 4.56
CA PHE A 95 3.71 12.93 5.77
C PHE A 95 4.26 13.57 7.04
N ASN A 96 5.57 13.83 7.09
CA ASN A 96 6.23 14.47 8.21
C ASN A 96 5.84 15.93 8.36
N ARG A 97 5.83 16.71 7.27
CA ARG A 97 5.38 18.12 7.26
C ARG A 97 3.94 18.26 7.74
N GLN A 98 3.07 17.37 7.27
CA GLN A 98 1.65 17.37 7.59
C GLN A 98 1.34 16.76 8.98
N ARG A 99 2.35 16.17 9.63
CA ARG A 99 2.26 15.51 10.94
C ARG A 99 1.17 14.44 11.02
N VAL A 100 0.90 13.77 9.89
CA VAL A 100 -0.19 12.79 9.79
C VAL A 100 0.10 11.54 10.64
N LEU A 101 1.38 11.28 10.92
CA LEU A 101 1.84 10.14 11.70
C LEU A 101 2.15 10.48 13.18
N ALA A 102 1.95 11.73 13.63
CA ALA A 102 2.50 12.24 14.89
C ALA A 102 1.94 11.66 16.22
N PRO A 103 0.78 10.96 16.29
CA PRO A 103 0.43 10.21 17.51
C PRO A 103 0.82 8.72 17.45
N LEU A 104 1.53 8.26 16.41
CA LEU A 104 1.67 6.82 16.09
C LEU A 104 2.93 6.14 16.63
N SER A 105 3.70 6.77 17.53
CA SER A 105 4.95 6.21 18.07
C SER A 105 4.77 4.87 18.81
N VAL A 106 3.53 4.45 19.10
CA VAL A 106 3.19 3.22 19.83
C VAL A 106 2.88 2.02 18.91
N VAL A 107 2.80 2.21 17.59
CA VAL A 107 2.39 1.12 16.69
C VAL A 107 3.52 0.11 16.48
N ARG A 108 3.26 -1.16 16.83
CA ARG A 108 4.24 -2.24 16.71
C ARG A 108 4.41 -2.70 15.26
N VAL A 109 5.66 -2.71 14.79
CA VAL A 109 6.04 -3.34 13.51
C VAL A 109 6.17 -4.85 13.72
N SER A 110 5.33 -5.64 13.04
CA SER A 110 5.40 -7.11 13.11
C SER A 110 6.69 -7.63 12.45
N PRO A 111 7.16 -8.85 12.80
CA PRO A 111 8.34 -9.45 12.17
C PRO A 111 8.22 -9.58 10.65
N THR A 112 7.05 -9.97 10.15
CA THR A 112 6.78 -10.08 8.70
C THR A 112 6.84 -8.71 8.02
N CYS A 113 6.22 -7.69 8.63
CA CYS A 113 6.26 -6.34 8.12
C CYS A 113 7.70 -5.78 8.11
N ARG A 114 8.48 -6.04 9.17
CA ARG A 114 9.91 -5.68 9.24
C ARG A 114 10.70 -6.31 8.10
N LYS A 115 10.52 -7.61 7.84
CA LYS A 115 11.19 -8.28 6.71
C LYS A 115 10.85 -7.61 5.39
N ALA A 116 9.57 -7.35 5.13
CA ALA A 116 9.14 -6.62 3.94
C ALA A 116 9.79 -5.22 3.84
N MET A 117 9.93 -4.50 4.94
CA MET A 117 10.58 -3.18 4.95
C MET A 117 12.08 -3.28 4.64
N VAL A 118 12.77 -4.29 5.18
CA VAL A 118 14.19 -4.56 4.87
C VAL A 118 14.37 -4.81 3.38
N GLU A 119 13.54 -5.65 2.77
CA GLU A 119 13.65 -5.96 1.34
C GLU A 119 13.36 -4.73 0.47
N VAL A 120 12.45 -3.85 0.88
CA VAL A 120 12.24 -2.56 0.21
C VAL A 120 13.46 -1.64 0.36
N CYS A 121 14.10 -1.56 1.52
CA CYS A 121 15.34 -0.80 1.68
C CYS A 121 16.44 -1.32 0.73
N ASN A 122 16.64 -2.64 0.70
CA ASN A 122 17.62 -3.29 -0.15
C ASN A 122 17.35 -2.97 -1.63
N TYR A 123 16.09 -3.08 -2.07
CA TYR A 123 15.68 -2.77 -3.43
C TYR A 123 15.92 -1.31 -3.81
N LEU A 124 15.67 -0.38 -2.88
CA LEU A 124 15.90 1.05 -3.10
C LEU A 124 17.38 1.46 -2.98
N GLY A 125 18.27 0.54 -2.60
CA GLY A 125 19.68 0.84 -2.37
C GLY A 125 19.92 1.79 -1.19
N VAL A 126 19.03 1.80 -0.20
CA VAL A 126 19.14 2.66 0.99
C VAL A 126 19.52 1.84 2.23
N SER A 127 20.18 2.47 3.18
CA SER A 127 20.57 1.83 4.44
C SER A 127 19.35 1.32 5.21
N VAL A 128 19.45 0.08 5.71
CA VAL A 128 18.43 -0.50 6.60
C VAL A 128 18.59 0.12 7.99
N PRO A 129 17.57 0.81 8.53
CA PRO A 129 17.66 1.37 9.87
C PRO A 129 17.62 0.25 10.93
N GLN A 130 18.30 0.46 12.06
CA GLN A 130 18.24 -0.47 13.20
C GLN A 130 16.80 -0.61 13.73
N GLN A 131 16.05 0.48 13.70
CA GLN A 131 14.66 0.53 14.13
C GLN A 131 13.81 1.23 13.08
N PHE A 132 12.71 0.59 12.69
CA PHE A 132 11.66 1.24 11.92
C PHE A 132 10.69 1.90 12.90
N VAL A 133 10.64 3.22 12.88
CA VAL A 133 9.63 4.02 13.59
C VAL A 133 8.71 4.67 12.56
N LEU A 134 7.52 5.12 12.95
CA LEU A 134 6.60 5.86 12.06
C LEU A 134 6.82 7.39 12.10
N SER A 135 7.58 7.87 13.08
CA SER A 135 8.00 9.27 13.25
C SER A 135 9.08 9.31 14.37
N PRO A 136 10.14 10.15 14.31
CA PRO A 136 10.55 11.10 13.26
C PRO A 136 11.44 10.47 12.16
N ASP A 137 11.59 11.18 11.03
CA ASP A 137 12.37 10.90 9.80
C ASP A 137 13.03 9.52 9.64
N ILE A 138 12.48 8.73 8.72
CA ILE A 138 12.60 7.28 8.63
C ILE A 138 12.67 6.81 7.18
N SER A 139 13.18 5.60 7.00
CA SER A 139 13.28 4.95 5.69
C SER A 139 11.96 4.98 4.89
N PRO A 140 12.00 5.23 3.57
CA PRO A 140 10.85 5.08 2.67
C PRO A 140 10.16 3.72 2.76
N ALA A 141 10.85 2.68 3.24
CA ALA A 141 10.27 1.38 3.48
C ALA A 141 9.11 1.40 4.49
N VAL A 142 9.03 2.39 5.39
CA VAL A 142 7.92 2.46 6.34
C VAL A 142 6.57 2.73 5.66
N LEU A 143 6.59 3.23 4.42
CA LEU A 143 5.38 3.43 3.61
C LEU A 143 4.57 2.15 3.37
N ILE A 144 5.20 0.96 3.44
CA ILE A 144 4.49 -0.32 3.31
C ILE A 144 3.79 -0.77 4.61
N HIS A 145 3.94 -0.03 5.70
CA HIS A 145 3.24 -0.33 6.94
C HIS A 145 1.73 -0.16 6.76
N GLY A 146 0.92 -1.11 7.25
CA GLY A 146 -0.54 -1.09 7.07
C GLY A 146 -1.19 0.23 7.46
N ARG A 147 -0.68 0.89 8.51
CA ARG A 147 -1.22 2.18 8.98
C ARG A 147 -0.99 3.29 7.96
N VAL A 148 0.20 3.33 7.38
CA VAL A 148 0.55 4.30 6.35
C VAL A 148 -0.25 4.02 5.09
N LEU A 149 -0.38 2.76 4.68
CA LEU A 149 -1.21 2.36 3.55
C LEU A 149 -2.69 2.73 3.73
N SER A 150 -3.23 2.57 4.94
CA SER A 150 -4.60 2.95 5.26
C SER A 150 -4.83 4.46 5.17
N ILE A 151 -3.84 5.25 5.59
CA ILE A 151 -3.85 6.71 5.47
C ILE A 151 -3.75 7.13 3.99
N LEU A 152 -2.83 6.52 3.23
CA LEU A 152 -2.70 6.76 1.79
C LEU A 152 -4.03 6.49 1.08
N ALA A 153 -4.68 5.35 1.38
CA ALA A 153 -5.97 5.00 0.81
C ALA A 153 -7.10 5.98 1.21
N ALA A 154 -7.03 6.60 2.37
CA ALA A 154 -8.01 7.61 2.80
C ALA A 154 -7.78 8.98 2.16
N ILE A 155 -6.56 9.31 1.75
CA ILE A 155 -6.23 10.57 1.07
C ILE A 155 -6.63 10.51 -0.41
N LEU A 156 -6.52 9.34 -1.04
CA LEU A 156 -6.93 9.14 -2.43
C LEU A 156 -8.45 9.34 -2.62
N GLN A 157 -8.82 9.93 -3.76
CA GLN A 157 -10.21 9.93 -4.19
C GLN A 157 -10.69 8.49 -4.44
N PRO A 158 -11.99 8.20 -4.30
CA PRO A 158 -12.52 6.86 -4.52
C PRO A 158 -12.10 6.24 -5.85
N GLU A 159 -12.13 7.01 -6.94
CA GLU A 159 -11.80 6.54 -8.29
C GLU A 159 -10.31 6.22 -8.42
N ASP A 160 -9.43 7.09 -7.90
CA ASP A 160 -7.98 6.88 -7.88
C ASP A 160 -7.61 5.66 -7.03
N ARG A 161 -8.30 5.47 -5.89
CA ARG A 161 -8.10 4.32 -5.01
C ARG A 161 -8.55 3.02 -5.67
N ASP A 162 -9.69 3.01 -6.33
CA ASP A 162 -10.19 1.84 -7.05
C ASP A 162 -9.26 1.47 -8.20
N TYR A 163 -8.79 2.48 -8.94
CA TYR A 163 -7.79 2.29 -9.96
C TYR A 163 -6.48 1.73 -9.37
N TRP A 164 -5.96 2.29 -8.27
CA TRP A 164 -4.77 1.82 -7.57
C TRP A 164 -4.83 0.33 -7.22
N ARG A 165 -5.96 -0.12 -6.70
CA ARG A 165 -6.18 -1.53 -6.37
C ARG A 165 -6.20 -2.42 -7.60
N SER A 166 -6.81 -1.95 -8.69
CA SER A 166 -6.96 -2.73 -9.92
C SER A 166 -5.64 -3.02 -10.63
N ILE A 167 -4.70 -2.06 -10.59
CA ILE A 167 -3.40 -2.17 -11.27
C ILE A 167 -2.34 -2.93 -10.45
N PHE A 168 -2.51 -3.03 -9.13
CA PHE A 168 -1.61 -3.77 -8.23
C PHE A 168 -2.35 -4.87 -7.44
N PRO A 169 -2.94 -5.86 -8.12
CA PRO A 169 -3.68 -6.94 -7.47
C PRO A 169 -2.75 -7.86 -6.67
N CYS A 170 -3.34 -8.72 -5.82
CA CYS A 170 -2.58 -9.81 -5.22
C CYS A 170 -2.14 -10.80 -6.33
N PRO A 171 -0.87 -11.22 -6.40
CA PRO A 171 -0.40 -12.20 -7.38
C PRO A 171 -1.21 -13.50 -7.40
N SER A 172 -1.69 -13.95 -6.23
CA SER A 172 -2.57 -15.12 -6.12
C SER A 172 -3.92 -14.94 -6.83
N ASP A 173 -4.43 -13.71 -6.92
CA ASP A 173 -5.68 -13.40 -7.62
C ASP A 173 -5.49 -13.40 -9.15
N ILE A 174 -4.27 -13.17 -9.63
CA ILE A 174 -3.93 -13.24 -11.07
C ILE A 174 -3.98 -14.68 -11.56
N GLN A 175 -3.48 -15.64 -10.76
CA GLN A 175 -3.53 -17.07 -11.10
C GLN A 175 -4.97 -17.59 -11.19
N LEU A 176 -5.87 -17.11 -10.32
CA LEU A 176 -7.29 -17.48 -10.36
C LEU A 176 -8.04 -16.93 -11.58
N LYS A 177 -7.65 -15.75 -12.09
CA LYS A 177 -8.23 -15.17 -13.32
C LYS A 177 -7.69 -15.85 -14.59
N SER A 178 -6.42 -16.26 -14.60
CA SER A 178 -5.80 -16.96 -15.73
C SER A 178 -6.44 -18.32 -16.06
N VAL A 179 -7.10 -18.97 -15.10
CA VAL A 179 -7.72 -20.30 -15.32
C VAL A 179 -9.17 -20.19 -15.81
N LYS A 180 -9.85 -19.06 -15.59
CA LYS A 180 -11.29 -18.91 -15.85
C LYS A 180 -11.67 -18.15 -17.14
N SER A 181 -10.72 -17.57 -17.89
CA SER A 181 -11.05 -16.72 -19.04
C SER A 181 -10.39 -17.08 -20.38
N LEU A 182 -9.94 -18.33 -20.58
CA LEU A 182 -9.46 -18.76 -21.90
C LEU A 182 -10.57 -19.53 -22.64
N PRO A 183 -11.01 -19.06 -23.82
CA PRO A 183 -11.91 -19.81 -24.70
C PRO A 183 -11.36 -21.21 -24.98
N VAL A 184 -12.24 -22.21 -24.98
CA VAL A 184 -11.91 -23.65 -25.12
C VAL A 184 -11.03 -23.93 -26.34
N GLU A 185 -11.14 -23.12 -27.39
CA GLU A 185 -10.40 -23.26 -28.64
C GLU A 185 -8.88 -23.06 -28.51
N MET A 186 -8.38 -22.36 -27.48
CA MET A 186 -6.94 -22.22 -27.25
C MET A 186 -6.33 -23.34 -26.40
N ARG A 187 -7.14 -24.21 -25.77
CA ARG A 187 -6.60 -25.32 -24.94
C ARG A 187 -5.91 -26.41 -25.75
N LEU A 188 -6.28 -26.56 -27.03
CA LEU A 188 -5.73 -27.61 -27.88
C LEU A 188 -4.36 -27.28 -28.48
N ARG A 189 -3.94 -25.99 -28.52
CA ARG A 189 -2.60 -25.62 -29.02
C ARG A 189 -1.51 -25.63 -27.95
N SER A 190 -1.87 -25.46 -26.67
CA SER A 190 -0.90 -25.50 -25.55
C SER A 190 -0.45 -26.92 -25.19
N LEU A 191 -1.25 -27.95 -25.47
CA LEU A 191 -0.90 -29.34 -25.18
C LEU A 191 -0.01 -29.96 -26.26
N ALA A 192 -0.08 -29.49 -27.50
CA ALA A 192 0.75 -29.98 -28.60
C ALA A 192 2.24 -29.59 -28.46
N CYS A 193 2.55 -28.45 -27.84
CA CYS A 193 3.95 -28.03 -27.59
C CYS A 193 4.62 -28.73 -26.39
N ARG A 194 3.90 -29.55 -25.59
CA ARG A 194 4.48 -30.22 -24.42
C ARG A 194 4.72 -31.73 -24.61
N LEU A 195 4.43 -32.28 -25.78
CA LEU A 195 4.67 -33.69 -26.11
C LEU A 195 5.73 -33.88 -27.22
N MET A 196 6.44 -32.80 -27.58
CA MET A 196 7.41 -32.77 -28.67
C MET A 196 8.72 -32.05 -28.28
N SER A 197 8.98 -31.83 -26.99
CA SER A 197 10.23 -31.20 -26.49
C SER A 197 10.66 -31.82 -25.18
#